data_AF-A0A117MPX2-F1
#
_entry.id   AF-A0A117MPX2-F1
#
_cell.length_a   1.000
_cell.length_b   1.000
_cell.length_c   1.000
_cell.angle_alpha   90.00
_cell.angle_beta   90.00
_cell.angle_gamma   90.00
#
_symmetry.space_group_name_H-M   'P 1'
#
loop_
_entity.id
_entity.type
_entity.pdbx_description
1 polymer ?
#
loop_
_entity_poly.entity_id
_entity_poly.type
_entity_poly.pdbx_seq_one_letter_code
_entity_poly.pdbx_strand_id
1 'polypeptide(L)'
;MGYSLDAWLALGPGPAVAMFRSGSWPVWKPEDWQHESWCEAGALIDLDARELLFFVSADYAPRRTLIEACRRVWPGWAVRWAYNGISDVTDTLGLDRAVVRREPWTNDDLFHWARPGADDPPRWHYLVTMGAVTYWPAPYKPWEIGPALLGQLSELAQVAELPDVPGGGLHLDPATRSAGVWSIDPVDGLAERFSARWPGWTLEFWDDRYQEQEARCGAFRFVEPAADVRRLALRVLDHWLPSTEMFRDQWPAADEGYDRYCGTRDARLTVADLQRLVDLLLGPDAAPIDVAAHARKMHG
;
A
#
# COMPACT_ATOMS: atom_id res chain seq x y z
N MET A 1 9.35 11.55 -12.71
CA MET A 1 8.05 10.91 -12.94
C MET A 1 8.07 9.62 -12.13
N GLY A 2 7.26 9.55 -11.06
CA GLY A 2 7.24 8.40 -10.17
C GLY A 2 6.50 7.24 -10.83
N TYR A 3 7.16 6.09 -10.89
CA TYR A 3 6.56 4.81 -11.23
C TYR A 3 5.66 4.39 -10.08
N SER A 4 4.38 4.70 -10.16
CA SER A 4 3.49 4.38 -9.07
C SER A 4 2.23 3.72 -9.62
N LEU A 5 2.04 2.47 -9.20
CA LEU A 5 0.93 1.61 -9.60
C LEU A 5 -0.44 2.26 -9.39
N ASP A 6 -0.53 3.16 -8.43
CA ASP A 6 -1.70 3.98 -8.17
C ASP A 6 -2.14 4.82 -9.39
N ALA A 7 -1.20 5.40 -10.14
CA ALA A 7 -1.50 6.19 -11.33
C ALA A 7 -2.03 5.30 -12.46
N TRP A 8 -1.54 4.07 -12.58
CA TRP A 8 -2.00 3.12 -13.59
C TRP A 8 -3.41 2.58 -13.31
N LEU A 9 -3.73 2.33 -12.04
CA LEU A 9 -5.03 1.78 -11.63
C LEU A 9 -6.13 2.84 -11.48
N ALA A 10 -5.77 4.10 -11.15
CA ALA A 10 -6.74 5.15 -10.82
C ALA A 10 -7.61 5.65 -11.99
N LEU A 11 -7.38 5.18 -13.22
CA LEU A 11 -8.23 5.46 -14.38
C LEU A 11 -9.20 4.32 -14.74
N GLY A 12 -9.22 3.23 -13.97
CA GLY A 12 -10.16 2.14 -14.16
C GLY A 12 -9.64 1.00 -15.05
N PRO A 13 -10.47 -0.04 -15.26
CA PRO A 13 -10.05 -1.28 -15.90
C PRO A 13 -9.66 -1.12 -17.36
N GLY A 14 -10.35 -0.26 -18.12
CA GLY A 14 -10.09 -0.08 -19.56
C GLY A 14 -8.65 0.36 -19.84
N PRO A 15 -8.23 1.54 -19.34
CA PRO A 15 -6.86 2.03 -19.49
C PRO A 15 -5.80 1.10 -18.88
N ALA A 16 -6.05 0.59 -17.66
CA ALA A 16 -5.12 -0.29 -16.97
C ALA A 16 -4.87 -1.59 -17.76
N VAL A 17 -5.92 -2.25 -18.22
CA VAL A 17 -5.82 -3.51 -18.97
C VAL A 17 -5.20 -3.28 -20.35
N ALA A 18 -5.52 -2.18 -21.03
CA ALA A 18 -4.92 -1.84 -22.32
C ALA A 18 -3.39 -1.69 -22.21
N MET A 19 -2.93 -1.04 -21.14
CA MET A 19 -1.51 -0.88 -20.82
C MET A 19 -0.85 -2.23 -20.49
N PHE A 20 -1.41 -3.04 -19.58
CA PHE A 20 -0.79 -4.32 -19.19
C PHE A 20 -0.82 -5.38 -20.30
N ARG A 21 -1.77 -5.31 -21.24
CA ARG A 21 -1.81 -6.17 -22.43
C ARG A 21 -0.92 -5.66 -23.56
N SER A 22 -0.35 -4.48 -23.41
CA SER A 22 0.51 -3.92 -24.42
C SER A 22 1.86 -4.65 -24.42
N GLY A 23 2.43 -4.83 -25.61
CA GLY A 23 3.78 -5.39 -25.73
C GLY A 23 4.89 -4.46 -25.23
N SER A 24 4.52 -3.24 -24.81
CA SER A 24 5.42 -2.21 -24.28
C SER A 24 5.56 -2.31 -22.76
N TRP A 25 4.67 -3.03 -22.08
CA TRP A 25 4.82 -3.30 -20.66
C TRP A 25 5.99 -4.26 -20.43
N PRO A 26 6.97 -3.91 -19.58
CA PRO A 26 8.10 -4.78 -19.31
C PRO A 26 7.64 -6.11 -18.70
N VAL A 27 8.10 -7.22 -19.29
CA VAL A 27 7.90 -8.57 -18.75
C VAL A 27 9.22 -9.04 -18.18
N TRP A 28 9.34 -8.98 -16.86
CA TRP A 28 10.51 -9.40 -16.10
C TRP A 28 10.61 -10.91 -16.02
N LYS A 29 11.83 -11.43 -16.15
CA LYS A 29 12.09 -12.86 -15.98
C LYS A 29 12.12 -13.21 -14.49
N PRO A 30 11.94 -14.49 -14.10
CA PRO A 30 11.98 -14.90 -12.69
C PRO A 30 13.24 -14.45 -11.94
N GLU A 31 14.39 -14.36 -12.62
CA GLU A 31 15.64 -13.86 -12.06
C GLU A 31 15.65 -12.36 -11.73
N ASP A 32 14.74 -11.59 -12.32
CA ASP A 32 14.58 -10.15 -12.08
C ASP A 32 13.55 -9.84 -10.98
N TRP A 33 12.88 -10.87 -10.42
CA TRP A 33 11.84 -10.68 -9.42
C TRP A 33 12.42 -10.28 -8.07
N GLN A 34 11.78 -9.29 -7.45
CA GLN A 34 12.17 -8.80 -6.14
C GLN A 34 11.72 -9.74 -5.01
N HIS A 35 12.40 -9.66 -3.87
CA HIS A 35 11.96 -10.29 -2.63
C HIS A 35 10.66 -9.65 -2.13
N GLU A 36 9.84 -10.42 -1.40
CA GLU A 36 8.57 -9.91 -0.83
C GLU A 36 8.80 -8.65 0.01
N SER A 37 9.83 -8.64 0.85
CA SER A 37 10.18 -7.50 1.73
C SER A 37 10.62 -6.23 0.99
N TRP A 38 10.94 -6.32 -0.31
CA TRP A 38 11.39 -5.20 -1.14
C TRP A 38 10.32 -4.78 -2.16
N CYS A 39 9.25 -5.54 -2.29
CA CYS A 39 8.19 -5.27 -3.25
C CYS A 39 7.33 -4.11 -2.73
N GLU A 40 7.47 -2.94 -3.34
CA GLU A 40 6.75 -1.73 -2.91
C GLU A 40 5.31 -1.69 -3.42
N ALA A 41 4.96 -2.48 -4.44
CA ALA A 41 3.62 -2.50 -5.01
C ALA A 41 3.37 -3.76 -5.83
N GLY A 42 2.11 -4.16 -5.93
CA GLY A 42 1.67 -5.26 -6.78
C GLY A 42 0.17 -5.23 -7.02
N ALA A 43 -0.27 -5.79 -8.14
CA ALA A 43 -1.68 -5.94 -8.47
C ALA A 43 -1.96 -7.26 -9.18
N LEU A 44 -3.10 -7.84 -8.85
CA LEU A 44 -3.79 -8.88 -9.59
C LEU A 44 -5.07 -8.28 -10.18
N ILE A 45 -5.22 -8.37 -11.49
CA ILE A 45 -6.42 -7.93 -12.22
C ILE A 45 -7.06 -9.18 -12.83
N ASP A 46 -8.06 -9.72 -12.14
CA ASP A 46 -8.84 -10.87 -12.60
C ASP A 46 -9.98 -10.39 -13.49
N LEU A 47 -9.84 -10.62 -14.80
CA LEU A 47 -10.82 -10.19 -15.80
C LEU A 47 -12.10 -11.02 -15.79
N ASP A 48 -12.03 -12.26 -15.33
CA ASP A 48 -13.15 -13.21 -15.33
C ASP A 48 -14.02 -12.98 -14.09
N ALA A 49 -13.40 -12.92 -12.92
CA ALA A 49 -14.07 -12.62 -11.65
C ALA A 49 -14.41 -11.14 -11.48
N ARG A 50 -13.80 -10.26 -12.29
CA ARG A 50 -13.83 -8.79 -12.12
C ARG A 50 -13.33 -8.39 -10.74
N GLU A 51 -12.15 -8.89 -10.36
CA GLU A 51 -11.49 -8.57 -9.10
C GLU A 51 -10.21 -7.78 -9.35
N LEU A 52 -10.04 -6.69 -8.61
CA LEU A 52 -8.80 -5.94 -8.47
C LEU A 52 -8.30 -6.13 -7.05
N LEU A 53 -7.23 -6.90 -6.89
CA LEU A 53 -6.49 -7.06 -5.64
C LEU A 53 -5.14 -6.36 -5.79
N PHE A 54 -4.79 -5.44 -4.90
CA PHE A 54 -3.55 -4.67 -5.05
C PHE A 54 -3.01 -4.15 -3.73
N PHE A 55 -1.74 -3.79 -3.73
CA PHE A 55 -1.08 -3.06 -2.66
C PHE A 55 -0.07 -2.07 -3.23
N VAL A 56 0.17 -0.99 -2.50
CA VAL A 56 1.21 0.00 -2.76
C VAL A 56 1.72 0.50 -1.42
N SER A 57 3.03 0.65 -1.25
CA SER A 57 3.65 1.31 -0.11
C SER A 57 3.23 2.78 -0.11
N ALA A 58 2.32 3.12 0.80
CA ALA A 58 1.66 4.41 0.82
C ALA A 58 1.22 4.75 2.23
N ASP A 59 1.36 6.02 2.61
CA ASP A 59 0.80 6.53 3.85
C ASP A 59 -0.73 6.44 3.83
N TYR A 60 -1.33 6.57 5.02
CA TYR A 60 -2.77 6.41 5.23
C TYR A 60 -3.64 7.20 4.25
N ALA A 61 -3.39 8.51 4.13
CA ALA A 61 -4.21 9.38 3.30
C ALA A 61 -4.13 8.98 1.81
N PRO A 62 -2.94 8.81 1.20
CA PRO A 62 -2.81 8.28 -0.16
C PRO A 62 -3.44 6.89 -0.34
N ARG A 63 -3.23 5.95 0.58
CA ARG A 63 -3.81 4.60 0.50
C ARG A 63 -5.34 4.64 0.51
N ARG A 64 -5.92 5.35 1.47
CA ARG A 64 -7.37 5.53 1.58
C ARG A 64 -7.94 6.18 0.32
N THR A 65 -7.29 7.25 -0.14
CA THR A 65 -7.64 7.95 -1.38
C THR A 65 -7.68 6.99 -2.56
N LEU A 66 -6.69 6.11 -2.68
CA LEU A 66 -6.59 5.16 -3.78
C LEU A 66 -7.68 4.08 -3.72
N ILE A 67 -7.99 3.55 -2.55
CA ILE A 67 -9.09 2.57 -2.40
C ILE A 67 -10.43 3.21 -2.76
N GLU A 68 -10.70 4.42 -2.26
CA GLU A 68 -11.93 5.17 -2.58
C GLU A 68 -12.03 5.49 -4.08
N ALA A 69 -10.92 5.93 -4.68
CA ALA A 69 -10.80 6.18 -6.11
C ALA A 69 -11.08 4.93 -6.93
N CYS A 70 -10.40 3.82 -6.64
CA CYS A 70 -10.56 2.55 -7.36
C CYS A 70 -12.01 2.06 -7.30
N ARG A 71 -12.68 2.16 -6.15
CA ARG A 71 -14.11 1.79 -6.02
C ARG A 71 -15.03 2.59 -6.94
N ARG A 72 -14.67 3.83 -7.32
CA ARG A 72 -15.44 4.68 -8.24
C ARG A 72 -15.13 4.37 -9.70
N VAL A 73 -13.84 4.24 -10.03
CA VAL A 73 -13.37 4.10 -11.43
C VAL A 73 -13.33 2.65 -11.92
N TRP A 74 -13.56 1.66 -11.04
CA TRP A 74 -13.74 0.25 -11.38
C TRP A 74 -15.19 -0.22 -11.14
N PRO A 75 -16.17 0.31 -11.88
CA PRO A 75 -17.58 -0.02 -11.65
C PRO A 75 -17.86 -1.50 -11.94
N GLY A 76 -18.52 -2.17 -10.99
CA GLY A 76 -18.87 -3.59 -11.11
C GLY A 76 -17.70 -4.56 -10.88
N TRP A 77 -16.59 -4.07 -10.31
CA TRP A 77 -15.47 -4.89 -9.86
C TRP A 77 -15.41 -4.98 -8.33
N ALA A 78 -14.92 -6.11 -7.82
CA ALA A 78 -14.50 -6.23 -6.43
C ALA A 78 -13.12 -5.58 -6.27
N VAL A 79 -13.02 -4.53 -5.45
CA VAL A 79 -11.75 -3.82 -5.19
C VAL A 79 -11.29 -4.15 -3.78
N ARG A 80 -10.12 -4.80 -3.66
CA ARG A 80 -9.55 -5.31 -2.42
C ARG A 80 -8.09 -4.87 -2.26
N TRP A 81 -7.69 -4.68 -1.01
CA TRP A 81 -6.31 -4.42 -0.66
C TRP A 81 -5.61 -5.73 -0.26
N ALA A 82 -4.38 -5.92 -0.72
CA ALA A 82 -3.51 -7.03 -0.32
C ALA A 82 -2.70 -6.63 0.92
N TYR A 83 -3.19 -6.99 2.11
CA TYR A 83 -2.55 -6.67 3.39
C TYR A 83 -1.31 -7.51 3.67
N ASN A 84 -1.20 -8.68 3.05
CA ASN A 84 -0.01 -9.53 3.09
C ASN A 84 0.88 -9.35 1.85
N GLY A 85 0.74 -8.22 1.14
CA GLY A 85 1.54 -7.91 -0.05
C GLY A 85 1.41 -8.97 -1.15
N ILE A 86 2.55 -9.42 -1.68
CA ILE A 86 2.57 -10.42 -2.76
C ILE A 86 2.00 -11.78 -2.33
N SER A 87 2.06 -12.11 -1.03
CA SER A 87 1.48 -13.37 -0.53
C SER A 87 -0.03 -13.46 -0.79
N ASP A 88 -0.79 -12.38 -0.62
CA ASP A 88 -2.23 -12.38 -0.92
C ASP A 88 -2.49 -12.59 -2.42
N VAL A 89 -1.61 -12.07 -3.28
CA VAL A 89 -1.68 -12.27 -4.73
C VAL A 89 -1.44 -13.75 -5.07
N THR A 90 -0.39 -14.36 -4.51
CA THR A 90 -0.09 -15.77 -4.76
C THR A 90 -1.14 -16.71 -4.19
N ASP A 91 -1.70 -16.39 -3.03
CA ASP A 91 -2.80 -17.15 -2.41
C ASP A 91 -4.06 -17.11 -3.29
N THR A 92 -4.38 -15.94 -3.84
CA THR A 92 -5.53 -15.78 -4.74
C THR A 92 -5.35 -16.58 -6.03
N LEU A 93 -4.12 -16.68 -6.54
CA LEU A 93 -3.79 -17.51 -7.70
C LEU A 93 -3.70 -19.01 -7.39
N GLY A 94 -3.82 -19.43 -6.12
CA GLY A 94 -3.66 -20.82 -5.70
C GLY A 94 -2.25 -21.36 -5.92
N LEU A 95 -1.24 -20.49 -5.95
CA LEU A 95 0.16 -20.88 -6.14
C LEU A 95 0.75 -21.42 -4.83
N ASP A 96 1.72 -22.31 -4.95
CA ASP A 96 2.49 -22.78 -3.79
C ASP A 96 3.28 -21.59 -3.20
N ARG A 97 3.19 -21.39 -1.88
CA ARG A 97 3.85 -20.26 -1.20
C ARG A 97 5.38 -20.28 -1.32
N ALA A 98 5.99 -21.40 -1.71
CA ALA A 98 7.42 -21.49 -2.03
C ALA A 98 7.83 -20.64 -3.25
N VAL A 99 6.87 -20.17 -4.07
CA VAL A 99 7.17 -19.24 -5.17
C VAL A 99 7.58 -17.86 -4.66
N VAL A 100 7.15 -17.49 -3.45
CA VAL A 100 7.50 -16.21 -2.82
C VAL A 100 8.81 -16.37 -2.07
N ARG A 101 9.86 -15.70 -2.54
CA ARG A 101 11.11 -15.60 -1.80
C ARG A 101 10.95 -14.61 -0.67
N ARG A 102 10.92 -15.13 0.55
CA ARG A 102 10.87 -14.32 1.77
C ARG A 102 12.23 -14.26 2.41
N GLU A 103 12.59 -13.09 2.93
CA GLU A 103 13.63 -13.06 3.94
C GLU A 103 13.12 -13.81 5.19
N PRO A 104 13.97 -14.59 5.87
CA PRO A 104 13.62 -15.11 7.18
C PRO A 104 13.35 -13.92 8.11
N TRP A 105 12.35 -14.03 9.00
CA TRP A 105 12.40 -13.24 10.23
C TRP A 105 13.65 -13.74 10.95
N THR A 106 14.79 -13.04 10.79
CA THR A 106 16.07 -13.52 11.30
C THR A 106 15.92 -13.78 12.80
N ASN A 107 16.16 -15.03 13.20
CA ASN A 107 16.16 -15.48 14.59
C ASN A 107 17.50 -15.15 15.29
N ASP A 108 18.52 -14.76 14.54
CA ASP A 108 19.85 -14.45 15.07
C ASP A 108 19.93 -13.03 15.64
N ASP A 109 18.86 -12.27 15.44
CA ASP A 109 18.70 -10.91 15.89
C ASP A 109 17.93 -10.92 17.21
N LEU A 110 18.64 -11.29 18.28
CA LEU A 110 18.33 -10.87 19.66
C LEU A 110 18.49 -9.34 19.81
N PHE A 111 17.98 -8.55 18.86
CA PHE A 111 18.13 -7.10 18.88
C PHE A 111 17.24 -6.53 19.98
N HIS A 112 17.91 -6.06 21.04
CA HIS A 112 17.49 -4.89 21.80
C HIS A 112 17.10 -3.81 20.79
N TRP A 113 15.98 -3.11 20.99
CA TRP A 113 15.47 -2.07 20.08
C TRP A 113 16.60 -1.28 19.40
N ALA A 114 16.63 -1.31 18.05
CA ALA A 114 17.65 -0.82 17.12
C ALA A 114 18.49 -1.94 16.46
N ARG A 115 18.38 -2.08 15.14
CA ARG A 115 19.46 -2.67 14.34
C ARG A 115 20.70 -1.78 14.54
N PRO A 116 21.84 -2.31 15.03
CA PRO A 116 23.08 -1.55 15.01
C PRO A 116 23.43 -1.21 13.54
N GLY A 117 23.49 0.08 13.20
CA GLY A 117 23.90 0.58 11.88
C GLY A 117 22.78 1.03 10.93
N ALA A 118 21.53 1.15 11.38
CA ALA A 118 20.51 1.89 10.62
C ALA A 118 20.73 3.38 10.83
N ASP A 119 21.55 4.01 9.99
CA ASP A 119 21.76 5.48 9.98
C ASP A 119 20.50 6.25 9.57
N ASP A 120 19.50 5.55 9.00
CA ASP A 120 18.19 6.11 8.68
C ASP A 120 17.15 5.78 9.76
N PRO A 121 16.43 6.78 10.28
CA PRO A 121 15.30 6.53 11.15
C PRO A 121 14.26 5.68 10.39
N PRO A 122 13.59 4.74 11.08
CA PRO A 122 12.59 3.90 10.43
C PRO A 122 11.50 4.80 9.83
N ARG A 123 11.15 4.53 8.56
CA ARG A 123 10.09 5.25 7.84
C ARG A 123 8.76 5.24 8.61
N TRP A 124 8.54 4.20 9.40
CA TRP A 124 7.34 3.99 10.18
C TRP A 124 7.65 3.75 11.64
N HIS A 125 6.79 4.29 12.49
CA HIS A 125 6.73 3.95 13.90
C HIS A 125 5.48 3.11 14.16
N TYR A 126 5.58 2.18 15.11
CA TYR A 126 4.54 1.24 15.47
C TYR A 126 4.05 1.49 16.90
N LEU A 127 2.78 1.20 17.13
CA LEU A 127 2.16 1.31 18.43
C LEU A 127 2.12 -0.03 19.14
N VAL A 128 2.50 -0.08 20.41
CA VAL A 128 2.23 -1.27 21.24
C VAL A 128 1.28 -0.88 22.36
N THR A 129 0.25 -1.70 22.59
CA THR A 129 -0.65 -1.52 23.74
C THR A 129 -0.72 -2.81 24.52
N MET A 130 -0.70 -2.74 25.85
CA MET A 130 -0.89 -3.88 26.73
C MET A 130 -2.01 -3.54 27.73
N GLY A 131 -3.17 -4.15 27.54
CA GLY A 131 -4.40 -3.69 28.19
C GLY A 131 -4.67 -2.21 27.87
N ALA A 132 -4.82 -1.37 28.91
CA ALA A 132 -5.07 0.07 28.79
C ALA A 132 -3.79 0.93 28.72
N VAL A 133 -2.60 0.32 28.68
CA VAL A 133 -1.33 1.05 28.62
C VAL A 133 -0.84 1.11 27.19
N THR A 134 -0.37 2.29 26.78
CA THR A 134 0.07 2.60 25.41
C THR A 134 1.56 2.93 25.42
N TYR A 135 2.31 2.30 24.52
CA TYR A 135 3.77 2.43 24.38
C TYR A 135 4.13 2.91 22.98
N TRP A 136 4.92 3.99 22.90
CA TRP A 136 5.26 4.65 21.66
C TRP A 136 6.55 5.47 21.76
N PRO A 137 7.33 5.63 20.67
CA PRO A 137 7.25 4.90 19.40
C PRO A 137 8.02 3.57 19.46
N ALA A 138 7.43 2.50 18.91
CA ALA A 138 8.18 1.28 18.62
C ALA A 138 8.85 1.43 17.23
N PRO A 139 10.20 1.35 17.12
CA PRO A 139 10.92 1.63 15.87
C PRO A 139 10.85 0.52 14.81
N TYR A 140 10.37 -0.68 15.14
CA TYR A 140 10.26 -1.82 14.21
C TYR A 140 8.94 -2.56 14.43
N LYS A 141 8.58 -3.44 13.49
CA LYS A 141 7.39 -4.32 13.53
C LYS A 141 7.38 -5.13 14.85
N PRO A 142 6.61 -4.73 15.87
CA PRO A 142 6.77 -5.27 17.23
C PRO A 142 6.36 -6.74 17.34
N TRP A 143 5.50 -7.22 16.44
CA TRP A 143 5.10 -8.62 16.36
C TRP A 143 6.24 -9.56 15.93
N GLU A 144 7.32 -9.04 15.35
CA GLU A 144 8.48 -9.87 14.96
C GLU A 144 9.38 -10.18 16.16
N ILE A 145 9.27 -9.46 17.27
CA ILE A 145 10.17 -9.63 18.44
C ILE A 145 9.82 -10.92 19.23
N GLY A 146 8.54 -11.30 19.27
CA GLY A 146 8.07 -12.41 20.10
C GLY A 146 7.85 -12.02 21.57
N PRO A 147 7.62 -12.99 22.47
CA PRO A 147 7.28 -12.74 23.88
C PRO A 147 8.35 -11.98 24.67
N ALA A 148 9.60 -11.93 24.17
CA ALA A 148 10.66 -11.10 24.74
C ALA A 148 10.27 -9.61 24.79
N LEU A 149 9.41 -9.15 23.87
CA LEU A 149 8.86 -7.79 23.85
C LEU A 149 8.26 -7.39 25.19
N LEU A 150 7.57 -8.30 25.88
CA LEU A 150 6.91 -8.03 27.16
C LEU A 150 7.90 -7.53 28.22
N GLY A 151 9.13 -8.06 28.22
CA GLY A 151 10.20 -7.63 29.13
C GLY A 151 10.85 -6.31 28.72
N GLN A 152 10.67 -5.88 27.47
CA GLN A 152 11.25 -4.66 26.91
C GLN A 152 10.28 -3.48 26.90
N LEU A 153 8.98 -3.69 27.17
CA LEU A 153 7.98 -2.62 27.17
C LEU A 153 8.31 -1.49 28.15
N SER A 154 9.01 -1.78 29.25
CA SER A 154 9.44 -0.77 30.21
C SER A 154 10.47 0.22 29.66
N GLU A 155 11.09 -0.09 28.52
CA GLU A 155 12.07 0.78 27.84
C GLU A 155 11.38 1.77 26.89
N LEU A 156 10.14 1.49 26.48
CA LEU A 156 9.33 2.39 25.66
C LEU A 156 8.64 3.44 26.51
N ALA A 157 8.52 4.66 25.96
CA ALA A 157 7.76 5.70 26.62
C ALA A 157 6.26 5.33 26.65
N GLN A 158 5.65 5.49 27.83
CA GLN A 158 4.20 5.44 27.95
C GLN A 158 3.62 6.79 27.53
N VAL A 159 2.61 6.74 26.66
CA VAL A 159 1.97 7.96 26.14
C VAL A 159 0.47 7.89 26.34
N ALA A 160 -0.15 9.05 26.57
CA ALA A 160 -1.61 9.19 26.61
C ALA A 160 -2.18 9.76 25.31
N GLU A 161 -1.33 10.37 24.47
CA GLU A 161 -1.69 11.03 23.23
C GLU A 161 -0.66 10.66 22.15
N LEU A 162 -1.13 10.53 20.91
CA LEU A 162 -0.29 10.20 19.76
C LEU A 162 -0.38 11.36 18.76
N PRO A 163 0.76 11.84 18.23
CA PRO A 163 0.77 12.98 17.32
C PRO A 163 0.16 12.64 15.95
N ASP A 164 0.34 11.39 15.49
CA ASP A 164 -0.06 10.91 14.17
C ASP A 164 -0.51 9.43 14.23
N VAL A 165 -1.15 8.96 13.16
CA VAL A 165 -1.51 7.54 13.01
C VAL A 165 -0.27 6.72 12.64
N PRO A 166 0.08 5.68 13.43
CA PRO A 166 1.27 4.89 13.21
C PRO A 166 1.14 3.94 12.02
N GLY A 167 2.25 3.48 11.43
CA GLY A 167 2.20 2.57 10.28
C GLY A 167 1.63 1.18 10.59
N GLY A 168 1.54 0.84 11.87
CA GLY A 168 0.97 -0.39 12.37
C GLY A 168 0.86 -0.40 13.89
N GLY A 169 0.19 -1.40 14.42
CA GLY A 169 0.06 -1.57 15.86
C GLY A 169 -0.07 -3.02 16.29
N LEU A 170 0.40 -3.29 17.51
CA LEU A 170 0.28 -4.56 18.22
C LEU A 170 -0.44 -4.32 19.55
N HIS A 171 -1.59 -4.96 19.71
CA HIS A 171 -2.29 -5.07 20.98
C HIS A 171 -1.96 -6.40 21.64
N LEU A 172 -1.64 -6.39 22.92
CA LEU A 172 -1.33 -7.58 23.71
C LEU A 172 -2.28 -7.68 24.91
N ASP A 173 -2.89 -8.85 25.07
CA ASP A 173 -3.58 -9.26 26.28
C ASP A 173 -2.87 -10.46 26.91
N PRO A 174 -2.00 -10.25 27.92
CA PRO A 174 -1.31 -11.32 28.62
C PRO A 174 -2.23 -12.29 29.38
N ALA A 175 -3.43 -11.85 29.78
CA ALA A 175 -4.37 -12.70 30.54
C ALA A 175 -4.94 -13.80 29.65
N THR A 176 -5.28 -13.48 28.41
CA THR A 176 -5.78 -14.45 27.42
C THR A 176 -4.71 -14.96 26.46
N ARG A 177 -3.49 -14.40 26.52
CA ARG A 177 -2.41 -14.62 25.55
C ARG A 177 -2.90 -14.38 24.12
N SER A 178 -3.58 -13.26 23.91
CA SER A 178 -4.07 -12.86 22.61
C SER A 178 -3.32 -11.63 22.11
N ALA A 179 -3.05 -11.61 20.81
CA ALA A 179 -2.41 -10.50 20.11
C ALA A 179 -3.31 -10.04 18.97
N GLY A 180 -3.48 -8.73 18.86
CA GLY A 180 -4.14 -8.09 17.74
C GLY A 180 -3.14 -7.29 16.93
N VAL A 181 -3.09 -7.47 15.62
CA VAL A 181 -2.16 -6.74 14.74
C VAL A 181 -2.92 -6.03 13.64
N TRP A 182 -2.53 -4.80 13.35
CA TRP A 182 -2.94 -4.09 12.13
C TRP A 182 -1.73 -3.38 11.51
N SER A 183 -1.75 -3.19 10.20
CA SER A 183 -0.72 -2.42 9.49
C SER A 183 -1.21 -1.89 8.14
N ILE A 184 -0.66 -0.75 7.72
CA ILE A 184 -0.79 -0.25 6.33
C ILE A 184 0.31 -0.77 5.41
N ASP A 185 1.41 -1.27 5.97
CA ASP A 185 2.46 -1.96 5.25
C ASP A 185 2.16 -3.46 5.16
N PRO A 186 2.67 -4.16 4.13
CA PRO A 186 2.64 -5.61 4.07
C PRO A 186 3.19 -6.26 5.34
N VAL A 187 2.46 -7.24 5.86
CA VAL A 187 2.81 -7.95 7.11
C VAL A 187 3.64 -9.23 6.88
N ASP A 188 4.01 -9.52 5.64
CA ASP A 188 5.02 -10.50 5.22
C ASP A 188 4.91 -11.90 5.86
N GLY A 189 3.73 -12.51 5.71
CA GLY A 189 3.44 -13.85 6.22
C GLY A 189 3.16 -13.91 7.72
N LEU A 190 2.63 -12.82 8.29
CA LEU A 190 2.35 -12.69 9.71
C LEU A 190 1.55 -13.88 10.26
N ALA A 191 0.41 -14.22 9.64
CA ALA A 191 -0.48 -15.25 10.15
C ALA A 191 0.20 -16.63 10.25
N GLU A 192 1.08 -16.95 9.29
CA GLU A 192 1.80 -18.21 9.25
C GLU A 192 2.92 -18.29 10.29
N ARG A 193 3.62 -17.17 10.47
CA ARG A 193 4.85 -17.12 11.25
C ARG A 193 4.60 -16.76 12.72
N PHE A 194 3.45 -16.16 13.02
CA PHE A 194 3.13 -15.65 14.34
C PHE A 194 3.20 -16.72 15.42
N SER A 195 2.59 -17.89 15.21
CA SER A 195 2.56 -18.95 16.24
C SER A 195 3.94 -19.49 16.61
N ALA A 196 4.88 -19.52 15.66
CA ALA A 196 6.27 -19.89 15.90
C ALA A 196 7.03 -18.78 16.65
N ARG A 197 6.75 -17.51 16.34
CA ARG A 197 7.40 -16.35 16.98
C ARG A 197 6.82 -16.00 18.35
N TRP A 198 5.53 -16.25 18.56
CA TRP A 198 4.78 -16.06 19.81
C TRP A 198 4.17 -17.37 20.29
N PRO A 199 4.98 -18.32 20.81
CA PRO A 199 4.48 -19.61 21.24
C PRO A 199 3.39 -19.50 22.31
N GLY A 200 2.25 -20.16 22.05
CA GLY A 200 1.11 -20.18 22.96
C GLY A 200 0.28 -18.89 22.99
N TRP A 201 0.52 -17.95 22.08
CA TRP A 201 -0.35 -16.80 21.83
C TRP A 201 -1.25 -17.06 20.63
N THR A 202 -2.42 -16.43 20.63
CA THR A 202 -3.35 -16.40 19.50
C THR A 202 -3.25 -15.06 18.78
N LEU A 203 -3.36 -15.06 17.45
CA LEU A 203 -3.34 -13.86 16.63
C LEU A 203 -4.73 -13.57 16.07
N GLU A 204 -5.11 -12.31 16.13
CA GLU A 204 -6.15 -11.73 15.30
C GLU A 204 -5.54 -10.63 14.43
N PHE A 205 -5.54 -10.84 13.11
CA PHE A 205 -5.11 -9.81 12.17
C PHE A 205 -6.31 -8.94 11.81
N TRP A 206 -6.17 -7.64 12.00
CA TRP A 206 -7.23 -6.66 11.81
C TRP A 206 -7.05 -5.84 10.53
N ASP A 207 -6.20 -6.28 9.60
CA ASP A 207 -5.92 -5.55 8.36
C ASP A 207 -5.35 -4.14 8.67
N ASP A 208 -5.99 -3.07 8.18
CA ASP A 208 -5.68 -1.67 8.53
C ASP A 208 -6.63 -1.06 9.58
N ARG A 209 -7.45 -1.90 10.24
CA ARG A 209 -8.49 -1.45 11.17
C ARG A 209 -7.91 -1.12 12.55
N TYR A 210 -7.13 -0.04 12.61
CA TYR A 210 -6.54 0.47 13.85
C TYR A 210 -7.59 0.76 14.96
N GLN A 211 -8.85 0.98 14.58
CA GLN A 211 -9.97 1.22 15.48
C GLN A 211 -10.21 0.03 16.42
N GLU A 212 -9.83 -1.19 16.04
CA GLU A 212 -9.86 -2.38 16.91
C GLU A 212 -8.91 -2.19 18.10
N GLN A 213 -7.71 -1.62 17.88
CA GLN A 213 -6.77 -1.32 18.95
C GLN A 213 -7.30 -0.21 19.87
N GLU A 214 -7.88 0.85 19.29
CA GLU A 214 -8.49 1.92 20.08
C GLU A 214 -9.63 1.40 20.97
N ALA A 215 -10.48 0.52 20.43
CA ALA A 215 -11.60 -0.05 21.15
C ALA A 215 -11.15 -0.96 22.30
N ARG A 216 -10.11 -1.78 22.10
CA ARG A 216 -9.59 -2.69 23.14
C ARG A 216 -8.73 -1.98 24.18
N CYS A 217 -7.96 -0.97 23.78
CA CYS A 217 -7.13 -0.20 24.70
C CYS A 217 -7.94 0.84 25.50
N GLY A 218 -8.84 1.56 24.83
CA GLY A 218 -9.70 2.58 25.43
C GLY A 218 -8.97 3.87 25.87
N ALA A 219 -7.64 3.94 25.71
CA ALA A 219 -6.81 5.05 26.23
C ALA A 219 -6.53 6.16 25.21
N PHE A 220 -6.76 5.94 23.91
CA PHE A 220 -6.45 6.92 22.86
C PHE A 220 -7.44 6.83 21.69
N ARG A 221 -7.45 7.88 20.86
CA ARG A 221 -8.12 7.93 19.56
C ARG A 221 -7.21 8.63 18.56
N PHE A 222 -7.14 8.08 17.36
CA PHE A 222 -6.45 8.69 16.25
C PHE A 222 -7.31 9.73 15.56
N VAL A 223 -6.67 10.80 15.08
CA VAL A 223 -7.31 11.69 14.11
C VAL A 223 -7.29 10.98 12.77
N GLU A 224 -8.48 10.80 12.21
CA GLU A 224 -8.62 10.09 10.95
C GLU A 224 -7.99 10.89 9.79
N PRO A 225 -7.02 10.31 9.05
CA PRO A 225 -6.35 11.01 7.97
C PRO A 225 -7.30 11.22 6.79
N ALA A 226 -7.45 12.47 6.36
CA ALA A 226 -8.33 12.85 5.27
C ALA A 226 -7.81 12.36 3.91
N ALA A 227 -8.70 11.83 3.07
CA ALA A 227 -8.39 11.52 1.69
C ALA A 227 -8.18 12.80 0.85
N ASP A 228 -7.29 12.74 -0.14
CA ASP A 228 -7.00 13.83 -1.08
C ASP A 228 -7.12 13.35 -2.53
N VAL A 229 -8.37 13.12 -2.93
CA VAL A 229 -8.71 12.64 -4.29
C VAL A 229 -8.26 13.64 -5.36
N ARG A 230 -8.25 14.94 -5.04
CA ARG A 230 -7.80 15.97 -5.98
C ARG A 230 -6.31 15.85 -6.28
N ARG A 231 -5.47 15.64 -5.27
CA ARG A 231 -4.04 15.39 -5.46
C ARG A 231 -3.78 14.12 -6.26
N LEU A 232 -4.54 13.05 -6.02
CA LEU A 232 -4.47 11.84 -6.84
C LEU A 232 -4.84 12.15 -8.31
N ALA A 233 -5.93 12.87 -8.55
CA ALA A 233 -6.37 13.23 -9.90
C ALA A 233 -5.32 14.05 -10.66
N LEU A 234 -4.66 15.01 -10.00
CA LEU A 234 -3.57 15.79 -10.60
C LEU A 234 -2.37 14.89 -10.95
N ARG A 235 -1.96 13.98 -10.05
CA ARG A 235 -0.88 13.01 -10.34
C ARG A 235 -1.21 12.10 -11.51
N VAL A 236 -2.46 11.63 -11.58
CA VAL A 236 -2.96 10.82 -12.69
C VAL A 236 -2.90 11.61 -14.00
N LEU A 237 -3.29 12.88 -13.99
CA LEU A 237 -3.17 13.75 -15.16
C LEU A 237 -1.72 13.94 -15.59
N ASP A 238 -0.82 14.27 -14.66
CA ASP A 238 0.59 14.45 -14.96
C ASP A 238 1.23 13.17 -15.55
N HIS A 239 0.70 12.00 -15.18
CA HIS A 239 1.14 10.70 -15.68
C HIS A 239 0.57 10.37 -17.08
N TRP A 240 -0.74 10.54 -17.28
CA TRP A 240 -1.43 10.04 -18.47
C TRP A 240 -1.57 11.07 -19.60
N LEU A 241 -1.53 12.36 -19.28
CA LEU A 241 -1.70 13.42 -20.27
C LEU A 241 -0.63 13.39 -21.38
N PRO A 242 0.67 13.15 -21.08
CA PRO A 242 1.70 12.95 -22.11
C PRO A 242 1.42 11.77 -23.05
N SER A 243 0.61 10.80 -22.63
CA SER A 243 0.29 9.60 -23.42
C SER A 243 -0.96 9.75 -24.27
N THR A 244 -1.66 10.89 -24.18
CA THR A 244 -2.84 11.15 -25.02
C THR A 244 -2.48 11.36 -26.48
N GLU A 245 -3.41 11.06 -27.39
CA GLU A 245 -3.21 11.23 -28.84
C GLU A 245 -2.76 12.65 -29.23
N MET A 246 -3.21 13.67 -28.48
CA MET A 246 -2.89 15.07 -28.75
C MET A 246 -1.44 15.45 -28.39
N PHE A 247 -0.86 14.79 -27.37
CA PHE A 247 0.43 15.19 -26.79
C PHE A 247 1.53 14.16 -26.97
N ARG A 248 1.21 12.91 -27.30
CA ARG A 248 2.19 11.81 -27.33
C ARG A 248 3.39 12.04 -28.25
N ASP A 249 3.20 12.79 -29.34
CA ASP A 249 4.27 13.08 -30.32
C ASP A 249 5.13 14.29 -29.90
N GLN A 250 4.70 15.06 -28.89
CA GLN A 250 5.41 16.23 -28.37
C GLN A 250 6.38 15.87 -27.24
N TRP A 251 6.26 14.66 -26.70
CA TRP A 251 7.13 14.14 -25.67
C TRP A 251 8.13 13.15 -26.28
N PRO A 252 9.42 13.20 -25.89
CA PRO A 252 10.42 12.30 -26.43
C PRO A 252 9.92 10.86 -26.41
N ALA A 253 10.06 10.16 -27.54
CA ALA A 253 9.98 8.72 -27.50
C ALA A 253 11.04 8.19 -26.53
N ALA A 254 10.76 7.03 -25.93
CA ALA A 254 11.73 6.23 -25.20
C ALA A 254 13.13 6.33 -25.82
N ASP A 255 14.14 6.66 -25.03
CA ASP A 255 15.52 6.36 -25.42
C ASP A 255 15.65 4.84 -25.59
N GLU A 256 16.51 4.41 -26.52
CA GLU A 256 16.70 3.01 -26.96
C GLU A 256 16.51 1.97 -25.83
N GLY A 257 15.29 1.41 -25.75
CA GLY A 257 14.96 0.27 -24.90
C GLY A 257 14.09 0.51 -23.66
N TYR A 258 13.73 1.76 -23.30
CA TYR A 258 12.89 2.00 -22.11
C TYR A 258 11.73 2.96 -22.36
N ASP A 259 10.52 2.42 -22.54
CA ASP A 259 9.30 3.22 -22.58
C ASP A 259 9.03 3.86 -21.22
N ARG A 260 9.37 5.16 -21.11
CA ARG A 260 9.11 6.00 -19.92
C ARG A 260 7.62 6.07 -19.57
N TYR A 261 6.75 5.70 -20.49
CA TYR A 261 5.31 5.69 -20.35
C TYR A 261 4.74 4.27 -20.19
N CYS A 262 5.59 3.24 -20.18
CA CYS A 262 5.26 1.83 -19.93
C CYS A 262 3.96 1.38 -20.60
N GLY A 263 3.79 1.63 -21.91
CA GLY A 263 2.59 1.21 -22.64
C GLY A 263 1.33 2.04 -22.42
N THR A 264 1.35 3.12 -21.62
CA THR A 264 0.15 3.97 -21.43
C THR A 264 -0.33 4.62 -22.74
N ARG A 265 0.56 4.83 -23.72
CA ARG A 265 0.20 5.26 -25.09
C ARG A 265 -0.71 4.26 -25.81
N ASP A 266 -0.62 2.98 -25.46
CA ASP A 266 -1.42 1.91 -26.07
C ASP A 266 -2.88 1.93 -25.59
N ALA A 267 -3.18 2.65 -24.50
CA ALA A 267 -4.55 2.93 -24.07
C ALA A 267 -5.30 3.93 -24.98
N ARG A 268 -4.58 4.65 -25.86
CA ARG A 268 -5.14 5.59 -26.86
C ARG A 268 -6.17 6.58 -26.29
N LEU A 269 -5.91 7.09 -25.09
CA LEU A 269 -6.82 8.04 -24.47
C LEU A 269 -6.77 9.39 -25.17
N THR A 270 -7.94 9.97 -25.41
CA THR A 270 -8.08 11.38 -25.78
C THR A 270 -8.13 12.25 -24.52
N VAL A 271 -7.95 13.57 -24.67
CA VAL A 271 -8.18 14.51 -23.57
C VAL A 271 -9.62 14.45 -23.06
N ALA A 272 -10.60 14.19 -23.93
CA ALA A 272 -11.99 14.00 -23.53
C ALA A 272 -12.20 12.73 -22.72
N ASP A 273 -11.47 11.65 -23.01
CA ASP A 273 -11.51 10.43 -22.20
C ASP A 273 -10.92 10.66 -20.81
N LEU A 274 -9.76 11.34 -20.74
CA LEU A 274 -9.16 11.73 -19.46
C LEU A 274 -10.08 12.64 -18.64
N GLN A 275 -10.75 13.61 -19.26
CA GLN A 275 -11.73 14.47 -18.56
C GLN A 275 -12.82 13.62 -17.90
N ARG A 276 -13.44 12.70 -18.64
CA ARG A 276 -14.51 11.83 -18.09
C ARG A 276 -14.03 10.98 -16.92
N LEU A 277 -12.82 10.43 -17.00
CA LEU A 277 -12.26 9.58 -15.95
C LEU A 277 -11.85 10.39 -14.72
N VAL A 278 -11.31 11.60 -14.90
CA VAL A 278 -11.00 12.53 -13.80
C VAL A 278 -12.26 13.01 -13.11
N ASP A 279 -13.32 13.31 -13.85
CA ASP A 279 -14.61 13.69 -13.26
C ASP A 279 -15.19 12.54 -12.42
N LEU A 280 -15.09 11.30 -12.92
CA LEU A 280 -15.50 10.10 -12.17
C LEU A 280 -14.67 9.89 -10.90
N LEU A 281 -13.35 10.09 -11.01
CA LEU A 281 -12.42 9.98 -9.89
C LEU A 281 -12.75 10.99 -8.79
N LEU A 282 -12.86 12.27 -9.15
CA LEU A 282 -13.19 13.38 -8.26
C LEU A 282 -14.55 13.18 -7.57
N GLY A 283 -15.53 12.65 -8.30
CA GLY A 283 -16.90 12.49 -7.84
C GLY A 283 -17.70 13.80 -7.95
N PRO A 284 -19.02 13.75 -7.69
CA PRO A 284 -19.94 14.84 -8.00
C PRO A 284 -19.75 16.11 -7.17
N ASP A 285 -19.23 15.97 -5.94
CA ASP A 285 -19.14 17.08 -4.97
C ASP A 285 -17.80 17.84 -5.02
N ALA A 286 -16.83 17.34 -5.80
CA ALA A 286 -15.50 17.93 -5.88
C ALA A 286 -15.44 19.02 -6.96
N ALA A 287 -14.66 20.07 -6.70
CA ALA A 287 -14.39 21.10 -7.70
C ALA A 287 -13.73 20.47 -8.95
N PRO A 288 -14.25 20.72 -10.16
CA PRO A 288 -13.75 20.07 -11.37
C PRO A 288 -12.31 20.47 -11.67
N ILE A 289 -11.63 19.63 -12.44
CA ILE A 289 -10.34 19.93 -13.07
C ILE A 289 -10.58 20.01 -14.57
N ASP A 290 -10.33 21.17 -15.18
CA ASP A 290 -10.32 21.29 -16.64
C ASP A 290 -9.01 20.70 -17.17
N VAL A 291 -9.10 19.49 -17.73
CA VAL A 291 -7.94 18.75 -18.24
C VAL A 291 -7.29 19.48 -19.42
N ALA A 292 -8.05 20.15 -20.27
CA ALA A 292 -7.51 20.90 -21.39
C ALA A 292 -6.75 22.15 -20.92
N ALA A 293 -7.26 22.84 -19.89
CA ALA A 293 -6.55 23.95 -19.25
C ALA A 293 -5.30 23.50 -18.49
N HIS A 294 -5.36 22.37 -17.79
CA HIS A 294 -4.20 21.75 -17.15
C HIS A 294 -3.11 21.45 -18.18
N ALA A 295 -3.50 20.85 -19.30
CA ALA A 295 -2.57 20.55 -20.38
C ALA A 295 -1.88 21.79 -20.94
N ARG A 296 -2.63 22.86 -21.22
CA ARG A 296 -2.03 24.13 -21.69
C ARG A 296 -0.98 24.69 -20.72
N LYS A 297 -1.16 24.51 -19.41
CA LYS A 297 -0.19 24.96 -18.39
C LYS A 297 1.08 24.10 -18.36
N MET A 298 0.99 22.81 -18.66
CA MET A 298 2.17 21.94 -18.73
C MET A 298 3.06 22.25 -19.95
N HIS A 299 2.50 22.92 -20.97
CA HIS A 299 3.17 23.23 -22.24
C HIS A 299 3.59 24.69 -22.41
N GLY A 300 3.19 25.59 -21.51
CA GLY A 300 3.54 27.02 -21.55
C GLY A 300 4.64 27.36 -20.56
#